data_AF-A0A2N4SKR8-F1
#
_entry.id   AF-A0A2N4SKR8-F1
#
_cell.length_a   1.000
_cell.length_b   1.000
_cell.length_c   1.000
_cell.angle_alpha   90.00
_cell.angle_beta   90.00
_cell.angle_gamma   90.00
#
_symmetry.space_group_name_H-M   'P 1'
#
loop_
_entity.id
_entity.type
_entity.pdbx_description
1 polymer ?
#
loop_
_entity_poly.entity_id
_entity_poly.type
_entity_poly.pdbx_seq_one_letter_code
_entity_poly.pdbx_strand_id
1 'polypeptide(L)'
;MQTLLRRSSLLLATTVALLLAACSTPGTRVVLLPQADGAPSAVVVRAKDGEEVLSKPYQRATAAVGKSGAPVVDQADAAKVQAENKPLFDMRPPPPQRYTVFFEVGTATLTAASQQIMTEALTAALARSGGDIVVTGHTDTKGAGEQNDQLSRRRAQEVAQLFVERQFPAARIEAVGRGERDLAVPTADDVDEPRNRRVTIEVR
;
A
#
# COMPACT_ATOMS: atom_id res chain seq x y z
N MET A 1 69.27 -1.38 29.77
CA MET A 1 68.52 -1.71 28.55
C MET A 1 67.17 -2.38 28.88
N GLN A 2 66.34 -1.84 29.79
CA GLN A 2 65.08 -2.48 30.24
C GLN A 2 63.94 -1.50 30.64
N THR A 3 63.95 -0.23 30.20
CA THR A 3 62.93 0.76 30.57
C THR A 3 61.89 1.08 29.49
N LEU A 4 61.94 0.41 28.33
CA LEU A 4 61.06 0.69 27.19
C LEU A 4 59.79 -0.18 27.09
N LEU A 5 59.67 -1.28 27.85
CA LEU A 5 58.51 -2.20 27.71
C LEU A 5 57.26 -1.85 28.53
N ARG A 6 57.34 -0.92 29.51
CA ARG A 6 56.20 -0.65 30.41
C ARG A 6 55.19 0.40 29.92
N ARG A 7 55.56 1.22 28.93
CA ARG A 7 54.69 2.30 28.40
C ARG A 7 53.78 1.83 27.26
N SER A 8 54.17 0.80 26.52
CA SER A 8 53.39 0.25 25.40
C SER A 8 52.13 -0.51 25.86
N SER A 9 52.16 -1.09 27.07
CA SER A 9 51.03 -1.82 27.64
C SER A 9 49.87 -0.92 28.09
N LEU A 10 50.14 0.32 28.51
CA LEU A 10 49.10 1.28 28.90
C LEU A 10 48.36 1.85 27.69
N LEU A 11 49.09 2.16 26.59
CA LEU A 11 48.50 2.69 25.37
C LEU A 11 47.61 1.67 24.65
N LEU A 12 47.98 0.38 24.69
CA LEU A 12 47.18 -0.69 24.10
C LEU A 12 45.90 -1.00 24.92
N ALA A 13 45.95 -0.84 26.24
CA ALA A 13 44.78 -1.04 27.11
C ALA A 13 43.72 0.07 26.92
N THR A 14 44.13 1.31 26.66
CA THR A 14 43.19 2.43 26.40
C THR A 14 42.51 2.34 25.04
N THR A 15 43.17 1.82 23.99
CA THR A 15 42.54 1.59 22.67
C THR A 15 41.57 0.42 22.67
N VAL A 16 41.82 -0.63 23.46
CA VAL A 16 40.88 -1.77 23.63
C VAL A 16 39.64 -1.34 24.42
N ALA A 17 39.76 -0.48 25.42
CA ALA A 17 38.62 0.03 26.19
C ALA A 17 37.69 0.95 25.36
N LEU A 18 38.21 1.70 24.37
CA LEU A 18 37.38 2.49 23.45
C LEU A 18 36.63 1.61 22.42
N LEU A 19 37.11 0.40 22.13
CA LEU A 19 36.45 -0.53 21.19
C LEU A 19 35.28 -1.30 21.81
N LEU A 20 35.14 -1.29 23.15
CA LEU A 20 34.11 -2.04 23.88
C LEU A 20 32.89 -1.20 24.29
N ALA A 21 32.87 0.11 24.01
CA ALA A 21 31.75 1.00 24.33
C ALA A 21 30.69 1.08 23.22
N ALA A 22 30.70 0.18 22.23
CA ALA A 22 29.61 0.01 21.29
C ALA A 22 28.44 -0.74 21.95
N CYS A 23 27.92 -0.19 23.06
CA CYS A 23 26.71 -0.69 23.66
C CYS A 23 25.54 -0.38 22.72
N SER A 24 24.99 -1.43 22.10
CA SER A 24 23.60 -1.46 21.65
C SER A 24 22.72 -1.12 22.85
N THR A 25 22.42 0.16 23.03
CA THR A 25 21.49 0.59 24.08
C THR A 25 20.09 0.24 23.59
N PRO A 26 19.31 -0.54 24.36
CA PRO A 26 17.93 -0.82 24.00
C PRO A 26 17.18 0.49 23.82
N GLY A 27 16.57 0.67 22.66
CA GLY A 27 15.86 1.89 22.30
C GLY A 27 14.79 1.61 21.27
N THR A 28 13.68 2.34 21.34
CA THR A 28 12.66 2.32 20.30
C THR A 28 13.14 3.19 19.15
N ARG A 29 13.12 2.62 17.93
CA ARG A 29 13.52 3.28 16.68
C ARG A 29 12.33 3.32 15.73
N VAL A 30 11.97 4.52 15.28
CA VAL A 30 10.92 4.73 14.28
C VAL A 30 11.55 5.40 13.06
N VAL A 31 11.34 4.85 11.86
CA VAL A 31 11.84 5.43 10.60
C VAL A 31 10.66 5.69 9.68
N LEU A 32 10.53 6.92 9.20
CA LEU A 32 9.49 7.29 8.23
C LEU A 32 9.90 6.78 6.83
N LEU A 33 9.14 5.83 6.28
CA LEU A 33 9.36 5.38 4.90
C LEU A 33 8.60 6.29 3.91
N PRO A 34 9.10 6.48 2.68
CA PRO A 34 8.34 7.19 1.65
C PRO A 34 7.07 6.42 1.27
N GLN A 35 6.00 7.14 0.95
CA GLN A 35 4.83 6.54 0.31
C GLN A 35 5.17 6.13 -1.13
N ALA A 36 4.52 5.07 -1.63
CA ALA A 36 4.81 4.53 -2.96
C ALA A 36 4.44 5.51 -4.10
N ASP A 37 3.43 6.34 -3.87
CA ASP A 37 2.97 7.41 -4.76
C ASP A 37 3.74 8.73 -4.57
N GLY A 38 4.67 8.77 -3.61
CA GLY A 38 5.45 9.96 -3.27
C GLY A 38 4.69 11.04 -2.51
N ALA A 39 3.43 10.79 -2.10
CA ALA A 39 2.68 11.77 -1.35
C ALA A 39 3.32 12.05 0.03
N PRO A 40 3.25 13.31 0.53
CA PRO A 40 3.80 13.66 1.83
C PRO A 40 3.14 12.84 2.95
N SER A 41 3.95 12.37 3.89
CA SER A 41 3.48 11.70 5.09
C SER A 41 4.23 12.20 6.30
N ALA A 42 3.58 12.11 7.47
CA ALA A 42 4.20 12.47 8.73
C ALA A 42 3.84 11.46 9.80
N VAL A 43 4.78 11.23 10.72
CA VAL A 43 4.60 10.40 11.91
C VAL A 43 5.02 11.21 13.12
N VAL A 44 4.12 11.26 14.09
CA VAL A 44 4.38 11.84 15.40
C VAL A 44 4.92 10.75 16.31
N VAL A 45 6.13 10.94 16.82
CA VAL A 45 6.78 10.01 17.76
C VAL A 45 6.76 10.65 19.13
N ARG A 46 5.97 10.08 20.05
CA ARG A 46 5.84 10.56 21.42
C ARG A 46 6.57 9.64 22.39
N ALA A 47 7.43 10.22 23.21
CA ALA A 47 8.05 9.60 24.38
C ALA A 47 7.44 10.17 25.66
N LYS A 48 7.91 9.68 26.82
CA LYS A 48 7.37 10.07 28.14
C LYS A 48 7.41 11.59 28.37
N ASP A 49 8.48 12.25 27.96
CA ASP A 49 8.73 13.67 28.26
C ASP A 49 8.98 14.51 26.99
N GLY A 50 8.37 14.14 25.85
CA GLY A 50 8.48 14.93 24.62
C GLY A 50 7.96 14.24 23.37
N GLU A 51 7.88 14.98 22.27
CA GLU A 51 7.34 14.56 20.99
C GLU A 51 8.17 15.14 19.86
N GLU A 52 8.33 14.37 18.78
CA GLU A 52 8.97 14.81 17.55
C GLU A 52 8.17 14.39 16.32
N VAL A 53 8.21 15.23 15.28
CA VAL A 53 7.51 14.96 14.02
C VAL A 53 8.52 14.57 12.94
N LEU A 54 8.35 13.37 12.41
CA LEU A 54 9.03 12.93 11.20
C LEU A 54 8.15 13.32 10.01
N SER A 55 8.68 14.10 9.07
CA SER A 55 7.93 14.61 7.91
C SER A 55 8.67 14.41 6.57
N LYS A 56 9.93 13.94 6.61
CA LYS A 56 10.72 13.66 5.42
C LYS A 56 11.05 12.17 5.33
N PRO A 57 11.08 11.58 4.11
CA PRO A 57 11.48 10.20 3.92
C PRO A 57 12.82 9.89 4.58
N TYR A 58 12.87 8.75 5.25
CA TYR A 58 14.00 8.23 6.02
C TYR A 58 14.45 9.09 7.21
N GLN A 59 13.67 10.09 7.64
CA GLN A 59 13.84 10.62 8.98
C GLN A 59 13.58 9.53 10.01
N ARG A 60 14.39 9.52 11.06
CA ARG A 60 14.35 8.53 12.11
C ARG A 60 14.29 9.22 13.46
N ALA A 61 13.41 8.74 14.33
CA ALA A 61 13.36 9.11 15.73
C ALA A 61 13.84 7.93 16.58
N THR A 62 14.71 8.19 17.55
CA THR A 62 15.20 7.19 18.50
C THR A 62 14.94 7.64 19.94
N ALA A 63 14.29 6.79 20.72
CA ALA A 63 14.07 6.99 22.16
C ALA A 63 14.75 5.87 22.95
N ALA A 64 15.73 6.21 23.78
CA ALA A 64 16.43 5.23 24.61
C ALA A 64 15.53 4.75 25.76
N VAL A 65 15.51 3.44 26.01
CA VAL A 65 14.72 2.87 27.11
C VAL A 65 15.22 3.41 28.45
N GLY A 66 14.31 3.92 29.28
CA GLY A 66 14.62 4.42 30.62
C GLY A 66 15.23 5.83 30.66
N LYS A 67 15.39 6.52 29.52
CA LYS A 67 15.79 7.94 29.49
C LYS A 67 14.59 8.85 29.33
N SER A 68 14.60 9.95 30.08
CA SER A 68 13.68 11.06 29.93
C SER A 68 14.10 12.01 28.81
N GLY A 69 13.14 12.62 28.14
CA GLY A 69 13.33 13.59 27.06
C GLY A 69 12.55 13.24 25.78
N ALA A 70 12.54 14.19 24.84
CA ALA A 70 12.01 13.99 23.50
C ALA A 70 12.85 12.97 22.72
N PRO A 71 12.26 12.25 21.73
CA PRO A 71 13.02 11.42 20.81
C PRO A 71 14.11 12.23 20.10
N VAL A 72 15.24 11.61 19.79
CA VAL A 72 16.28 12.26 18.98
C VAL A 72 16.01 11.97 17.50
N VAL A 73 15.94 13.02 16.69
CA VAL A 73 15.69 12.91 15.24
C VAL A 73 16.98 13.02 14.45
N ASP A 74 17.20 12.07 13.55
CA ASP A 74 18.28 12.08 12.56
C ASP A 74 17.80 11.61 11.17
N GLN A 75 18.70 11.64 10.19
CA GLN A 75 18.43 11.14 8.83
C GLN A 75 19.07 9.75 8.68
N ALA A 76 18.24 8.74 8.46
CA ALA A 76 18.73 7.38 8.20
C ALA A 76 19.19 7.23 6.74
N ASP A 77 20.19 6.39 6.55
CA ASP A 77 20.61 5.95 5.22
C ASP A 77 19.58 4.95 4.66
N ALA A 78 19.01 5.26 3.49
CA ALA A 78 17.95 4.47 2.88
C ALA A 78 18.41 3.05 2.52
N ALA A 79 19.61 2.90 1.97
CA ALA A 79 20.14 1.60 1.55
C ALA A 79 20.40 0.71 2.77
N LYS A 80 20.92 1.29 3.86
CA LYS A 80 21.12 0.58 5.13
C LYS A 80 19.81 0.15 5.77
N VAL A 81 18.81 1.03 5.80
CA VAL A 81 17.46 0.69 6.31
C VAL A 81 16.86 -0.48 5.54
N GLN A 82 16.98 -0.47 4.21
CA GLN A 82 16.48 -1.57 3.37
C GLN A 82 17.26 -2.86 3.59
N ALA A 83 18.59 -2.81 3.63
CA ALA A 83 19.43 -3.98 3.83
C ALA A 83 19.20 -4.64 5.19
N GLU A 84 19.10 -3.85 6.27
CA GLU A 84 18.85 -4.35 7.64
C GLU A 84 17.44 -4.97 7.79
N ASN A 85 16.47 -4.51 7.02
CA ASN A 85 15.06 -4.92 7.13
C ASN A 85 14.57 -5.67 5.89
N LYS A 86 15.47 -6.27 5.11
CA LYS A 86 15.15 -6.89 3.82
C LYS A 86 13.93 -7.83 3.88
N PRO A 87 13.78 -8.73 4.88
CA PRO A 87 12.60 -9.60 4.95
C PRO A 87 11.27 -8.82 5.04
N LEU A 88 11.24 -7.69 5.76
CA LEU A 88 10.03 -6.85 5.87
C LEU A 88 9.70 -6.16 4.54
N PHE A 89 10.72 -5.70 3.82
CA PHE A 89 10.53 -5.10 2.50
C PHE A 89 10.06 -6.13 1.46
N ASP A 90 10.59 -7.36 1.51
CA ASP A 90 10.20 -8.45 0.62
C ASP A 90 8.76 -8.94 0.90
N MET A 91 8.26 -8.79 2.13
CA MET A 91 6.89 -9.15 2.52
C MET A 91 5.83 -8.10 2.18
N ARG A 92 6.22 -6.97 1.55
CA ARG A 92 5.25 -5.94 1.17
C ARG A 92 4.24 -6.51 0.18
N PRO A 93 2.92 -6.33 0.41
CA PRO A 93 1.92 -6.77 -0.55
C PRO A 93 2.11 -6.02 -1.88
N PRO A 94 1.91 -6.68 -3.02
CA PRO A 94 1.93 -6.01 -4.31
C PRO A 94 0.82 -4.96 -4.36
N PRO A 95 0.99 -3.87 -5.13
CA PRO A 95 -0.05 -2.87 -5.29
C PRO A 95 -1.31 -3.48 -5.95
N PRO A 96 -2.49 -2.88 -5.71
CA PRO A 96 -3.70 -3.29 -6.40
C PRO A 96 -3.55 -3.15 -7.92
N GLN A 97 -4.10 -4.11 -8.66
CA GLN A 97 -4.20 -4.04 -10.13
C GLN A 97 -5.63 -3.73 -10.53
N ARG A 98 -5.81 -2.77 -11.46
CA ARG A 98 -7.12 -2.31 -11.91
C ARG A 98 -7.36 -2.67 -13.36
N TYR A 99 -8.55 -3.19 -13.61
CA TYR A 99 -9.02 -3.58 -14.93
C TYR A 99 -10.36 -2.91 -15.20
N THR A 100 -10.67 -2.65 -16.46
CA THR A 100 -11.96 -2.10 -16.89
C THR A 100 -12.56 -3.00 -17.94
N VAL A 101 -13.82 -3.37 -17.74
CA VAL A 101 -14.60 -4.19 -18.66
C VAL A 101 -15.86 -3.46 -19.09
N PHE A 102 -16.32 -3.79 -20.29
CA PHE A 102 -17.46 -3.19 -20.96
C PHE A 102 -18.46 -4.27 -21.40
N PHE A 103 -19.70 -3.85 -21.58
CA PHE A 103 -20.80 -4.69 -22.05
C PHE A 103 -21.16 -4.34 -23.49
N GLU A 104 -21.67 -5.33 -24.22
CA GLU A 104 -22.29 -5.11 -25.53
C GLU A 104 -23.52 -4.20 -25.38
N VAL A 105 -23.70 -3.29 -26.34
CA VAL A 105 -24.71 -2.23 -26.27
C VAL A 105 -26.10 -2.82 -26.05
N GLY A 106 -26.80 -2.34 -24.99
CA GLY A 106 -28.15 -2.77 -24.67
C GLY A 106 -28.27 -4.16 -24.03
N THR A 107 -27.15 -4.80 -23.65
CA THR A 107 -27.15 -6.15 -23.07
C THR A 107 -26.41 -6.21 -21.73
N ALA A 108 -26.53 -7.37 -21.06
CA ALA A 108 -25.72 -7.77 -19.91
C ALA A 108 -24.51 -8.64 -20.31
N THR A 109 -24.20 -8.75 -21.61
CA THR A 109 -23.12 -9.59 -22.12
C THR A 109 -21.81 -8.81 -22.19
N LEU A 110 -20.71 -9.34 -21.65
CA LEU A 110 -19.39 -8.75 -21.78
C LEU A 110 -18.85 -8.84 -23.22
N THR A 111 -18.16 -7.79 -23.68
CA THR A 111 -17.50 -7.80 -24.98
C THR A 111 -16.37 -8.85 -25.03
N ALA A 112 -16.00 -9.33 -26.22
CA ALA A 112 -14.92 -10.32 -26.37
C ALA A 112 -13.59 -9.84 -25.74
N ALA A 113 -13.23 -8.57 -25.94
CA ALA A 113 -12.07 -7.96 -25.29
C ALA A 113 -12.18 -7.95 -23.76
N SER A 114 -13.38 -7.68 -23.23
CA SER A 114 -13.65 -7.71 -21.79
C SER A 114 -13.55 -9.11 -21.20
N GLN A 115 -13.91 -10.15 -21.95
CA GLN A 115 -13.75 -11.53 -21.51
C GLN A 115 -12.27 -11.92 -21.35
N GLN A 116 -11.39 -11.41 -22.20
CA GLN A 116 -9.94 -11.60 -22.05
C GLN A 116 -9.42 -10.88 -20.79
N ILE A 117 -9.81 -9.62 -20.59
CA ILE A 117 -9.46 -8.83 -19.40
C ILE A 117 -9.91 -9.53 -18.11
N MET A 118 -11.10 -10.13 -18.10
CA MET A 118 -11.59 -10.94 -16.97
C MET A 118 -10.65 -12.12 -16.65
N THR A 119 -10.08 -12.75 -17.66
CA THR A 119 -9.14 -13.87 -17.48
C THR A 119 -7.80 -13.38 -16.91
N GLU A 120 -7.32 -12.22 -17.35
CA GLU A 120 -6.12 -11.57 -16.82
C GLU A 120 -6.31 -11.18 -15.34
N ALA A 121 -7.45 -10.57 -15.00
CA ALA A 121 -7.81 -10.23 -13.64
C ALA A 121 -7.90 -11.45 -12.72
N LEU A 122 -8.52 -12.55 -13.19
CA LEU A 122 -8.59 -13.80 -12.45
C LEU A 122 -7.18 -14.39 -12.20
N THR A 123 -6.34 -14.42 -13.23
CA THR A 123 -4.96 -14.91 -13.11
C THR A 123 -4.17 -14.10 -12.08
N ALA A 124 -4.31 -12.77 -12.14
CA ALA A 124 -3.71 -11.85 -11.18
C ALA A 124 -4.21 -12.03 -9.74
N ALA A 125 -5.49 -12.36 -9.56
CA ALA A 125 -6.06 -12.60 -8.23
C ALA A 125 -5.57 -13.92 -7.64
N LEU A 126 -5.52 -14.99 -8.45
CA LEU A 126 -5.04 -16.30 -8.02
C LEU A 126 -3.53 -16.32 -7.72
N ALA A 127 -2.74 -15.46 -8.37
CA ALA A 127 -1.32 -15.33 -8.10
C ALA A 127 -1.01 -14.63 -6.76
N ARG A 128 -1.99 -13.92 -6.17
CA ARG A 128 -1.83 -13.23 -4.88
C ARG A 128 -2.24 -14.15 -3.72
N SER A 129 -1.32 -14.36 -2.78
CA SER A 129 -1.66 -15.05 -1.54
C SER A 129 -2.66 -14.22 -0.74
N GLY A 130 -3.88 -14.75 -0.59
CA GLY A 130 -4.97 -14.03 0.08
C GLY A 130 -5.58 -12.91 -0.77
N GLY A 131 -5.38 -12.92 -2.10
CA GLY A 131 -5.94 -11.89 -2.98
C GLY A 131 -7.46 -11.86 -2.99
N ASP A 132 -8.01 -10.65 -3.07
CA ASP A 132 -9.44 -10.34 -3.13
C ASP A 132 -9.76 -9.55 -4.42
N ILE A 133 -11.03 -9.60 -4.83
CA ILE A 133 -11.55 -8.89 -6.00
C ILE A 133 -12.64 -7.91 -5.55
N VAL A 134 -12.50 -6.64 -5.91
CA VAL A 134 -13.57 -5.64 -5.79
C VAL A 134 -14.08 -5.29 -7.17
N VAL A 135 -15.36 -5.57 -7.41
CA VAL A 135 -16.06 -5.28 -8.65
C VAL A 135 -16.95 -4.06 -8.43
N THR A 136 -16.70 -2.99 -9.18
CA THR A 136 -17.49 -1.76 -9.08
C THR A 136 -18.16 -1.44 -10.40
N GLY A 137 -19.49 -1.39 -10.41
CA GLY A 137 -20.29 -0.99 -11.56
C GLY A 137 -20.54 0.52 -11.58
N HIS A 138 -20.55 1.08 -12.79
CA HIS A 138 -20.77 2.49 -13.07
C HIS A 138 -21.79 2.67 -14.20
N THR A 139 -22.45 3.82 -14.23
CA THR A 139 -23.34 4.26 -15.32
C THR A 139 -22.90 5.62 -15.84
N ASP A 140 -23.44 6.02 -16.98
CA ASP A 140 -23.48 7.42 -17.38
C ASP A 140 -24.56 8.17 -16.59
N THR A 141 -24.74 9.45 -16.90
CA THR A 141 -25.70 10.35 -16.24
C THR A 141 -27.09 10.31 -16.91
N LYS A 142 -27.31 9.38 -17.84
CA LYS A 142 -28.57 9.25 -18.58
C LYS A 142 -29.64 8.62 -17.71
N GLY A 143 -30.82 9.24 -17.66
CA GLY A 143 -31.94 8.73 -16.86
C GLY A 143 -31.83 9.02 -15.36
N ALA A 144 -32.60 8.28 -14.55
CA ALA A 144 -32.75 8.58 -13.12
C ALA A 144 -31.65 7.94 -12.26
N GLY A 145 -31.07 8.71 -11.33
CA GLY A 145 -29.98 8.26 -10.45
C GLY A 145 -30.28 6.97 -9.68
N GLU A 146 -31.52 6.76 -9.20
CA GLU A 146 -31.90 5.51 -8.51
C GLU A 146 -31.84 4.29 -9.44
N GLN A 147 -32.27 4.44 -10.69
CA GLN A 147 -32.21 3.39 -11.70
C GLN A 147 -30.75 3.08 -12.07
N ASN A 148 -29.92 4.12 -12.17
CA ASN A 148 -28.48 4.01 -12.39
C ASN A 148 -27.76 3.28 -11.24
N ASP A 149 -28.16 3.55 -10.01
CA ASP A 149 -27.68 2.85 -8.82
C ASP A 149 -28.07 1.36 -8.82
N GLN A 150 -29.30 1.02 -9.22
CA GLN A 150 -29.73 -0.38 -9.33
C GLN A 150 -29.02 -1.11 -10.49
N LEU A 151 -28.90 -0.46 -11.65
CA LEU A 151 -28.25 -1.00 -12.84
C LEU A 151 -26.77 -1.28 -12.60
N SER A 152 -26.05 -0.33 -12.00
CA SER A 152 -24.64 -0.49 -11.66
C SER A 152 -24.41 -1.64 -10.68
N ARG A 153 -25.24 -1.76 -9.63
CA ARG A 153 -25.18 -2.89 -8.69
C ARG A 153 -25.38 -4.23 -9.39
N ARG A 154 -26.39 -4.34 -10.27
CA ARG A 154 -26.66 -5.57 -11.02
C ARG A 154 -25.47 -5.98 -11.89
N ARG A 155 -24.91 -5.05 -12.67
CA ARG A 155 -23.72 -5.31 -13.50
C ARG A 155 -22.51 -5.76 -12.69
N ALA A 156 -22.29 -5.16 -11.51
CA ALA A 156 -21.22 -5.58 -10.61
C ALA A 156 -21.44 -7.01 -10.10
N GLN A 157 -22.68 -7.37 -9.75
CA GLN A 157 -23.05 -8.72 -9.33
C GLN A 157 -22.89 -9.76 -10.45
N GLU A 158 -23.25 -9.41 -11.68
CA GLU A 158 -23.05 -10.29 -12.85
C GLU A 158 -21.55 -10.58 -13.06
N VAL A 159 -20.70 -9.56 -13.02
CA VAL A 159 -19.24 -9.74 -13.15
C VAL A 159 -18.66 -10.53 -11.97
N ALA A 160 -19.15 -10.30 -10.75
CA ALA A 160 -18.77 -11.10 -9.58
C ALA A 160 -19.14 -12.58 -9.75
N GLN A 161 -20.35 -12.86 -10.26
CA GLN A 161 -20.82 -14.21 -10.52
C GLN A 161 -19.94 -14.92 -11.55
N LEU A 162 -19.48 -14.22 -12.60
CA LEU A 162 -18.54 -14.79 -13.57
C LEU A 162 -17.20 -15.23 -12.93
N PHE A 163 -16.72 -14.53 -11.91
CA PHE A 163 -15.54 -14.96 -11.17
C PHE A 163 -15.81 -16.20 -10.31
N VAL A 164 -17.00 -16.28 -9.68
CA VAL A 164 -17.43 -17.46 -8.91
C VAL A 164 -17.53 -18.69 -9.80
N GLU A 165 -18.15 -18.55 -10.98
CA GLU A 165 -18.26 -19.63 -11.98
C GLU A 165 -16.89 -20.14 -12.43
N ARG A 166 -15.91 -19.24 -12.51
CA ARG A 166 -14.50 -19.53 -12.77
C ARG A 166 -13.73 -19.98 -11.51
N GLN A 167 -14.43 -20.46 -10.49
CA GLN A 167 -13.91 -21.06 -9.26
C GLN A 167 -13.15 -20.10 -8.34
N PHE A 168 -13.35 -18.79 -8.45
CA PHE A 168 -12.83 -17.84 -7.46
C PHE A 168 -13.74 -17.83 -6.21
N PRO A 169 -13.19 -17.84 -4.98
CA PRO A 169 -14.01 -17.91 -3.76
C PRO A 169 -14.94 -16.69 -3.62
N ALA A 170 -16.26 -16.92 -3.54
CA ALA A 170 -17.25 -15.84 -3.42
C ALA A 170 -17.03 -14.94 -2.19
N ALA A 171 -16.53 -15.49 -1.09
CA ALA A 171 -16.21 -14.74 0.13
C ALA A 171 -15.07 -13.71 -0.05
N ARG A 172 -14.32 -13.80 -1.16
CA ARG A 172 -13.23 -12.88 -1.52
C ARG A 172 -13.61 -11.92 -2.65
N ILE A 173 -14.90 -11.83 -2.96
CA ILE A 173 -15.42 -10.91 -3.97
C ILE A 173 -16.36 -9.92 -3.30
N GLU A 174 -16.10 -8.64 -3.51
CA GLU A 174 -17.00 -7.55 -3.14
C GLU A 174 -17.61 -6.96 -4.42
N ALA A 175 -18.94 -6.84 -4.49
CA ALA A 175 -19.64 -6.24 -5.61
C ALA A 175 -20.34 -4.94 -5.17
N VAL A 176 -19.99 -3.82 -5.80
CA VAL A 176 -20.46 -2.48 -5.45
C VAL A 176 -21.03 -1.78 -6.68
N GLY A 177 -22.18 -1.12 -6.53
CA GLY A 177 -22.70 -0.21 -7.55
C GLY A 177 -22.50 1.25 -7.14
N ARG A 178 -21.89 2.04 -8.03
CA ARG A 178 -21.65 3.48 -7.83
C ARG A 178 -22.58 4.38 -8.65
N GLY A 179 -23.40 3.81 -9.53
CA GLY A 179 -24.25 4.58 -10.45
C GLY A 179 -23.40 5.60 -11.22
N GLU A 180 -23.87 6.84 -11.24
CA GLU A 180 -23.24 7.99 -11.89
C GLU A 180 -22.31 8.80 -10.95
N ARG A 181 -22.06 8.32 -9.73
CA ARG A 181 -21.29 9.08 -8.71
C ARG A 181 -19.78 9.04 -8.91
N ASP A 182 -19.28 8.19 -9.81
CA ASP A 182 -17.86 7.99 -10.09
C ASP A 182 -17.59 7.90 -11.62
N LEU A 183 -17.81 9.03 -12.29
CA LEU A 183 -17.67 9.15 -13.75
C LEU A 183 -16.20 9.09 -14.18
N ALA A 184 -15.92 8.29 -15.21
CA ALA A 184 -14.61 8.32 -15.88
C ALA A 184 -14.44 9.57 -16.75
N VAL A 185 -15.54 10.04 -17.33
CA VAL A 185 -15.63 11.28 -18.11
C VAL A 185 -16.70 12.16 -17.45
N PRO A 186 -16.32 13.29 -16.84
CA PRO A 186 -17.29 14.22 -16.26
C PRO A 186 -18.30 14.69 -17.32
N THR A 187 -19.59 14.58 -17.02
CA THR A 187 -20.69 14.96 -17.90
C THR A 187 -21.79 15.65 -17.08
N ALA A 188 -22.64 16.44 -17.74
CA ALA A 188 -23.85 16.97 -17.13
C ALA A 188 -24.93 15.88 -17.02
N ASP A 189 -26.02 16.17 -16.33
CA ASP A 189 -27.17 15.26 -16.23
C ASP A 189 -27.77 14.95 -17.62
N ASP A 190 -28.30 13.73 -17.76
CA ASP A 190 -28.95 13.20 -18.95
C ASP A 190 -28.05 13.04 -20.20
N VAL A 191 -26.75 12.77 -20.01
CA VAL A 191 -25.79 12.57 -21.10
C VAL A 191 -25.48 11.09 -21.32
N ASP A 192 -25.59 10.64 -22.57
CA ASP A 192 -25.15 9.32 -23.01
C ASP A 192 -23.62 9.31 -23.20
N GLU A 193 -22.90 8.64 -22.30
CA GLU A 193 -21.43 8.55 -22.35
C GLU A 193 -20.98 7.08 -22.18
N PRO A 194 -20.71 6.38 -23.29
CA PRO A 194 -20.34 4.96 -23.27
C PRO A 194 -19.15 4.62 -22.38
N ARG A 195 -18.18 5.53 -22.21
CA ARG A 195 -17.00 5.30 -21.37
C ARG A 195 -17.35 5.25 -19.88
N ASN A 196 -18.45 5.88 -19.47
CA ASN A 196 -18.94 5.83 -18.10
C ASN A 196 -19.69 4.51 -17.79
N ARG A 197 -20.28 3.88 -18.82
CA ARG A 197 -20.95 2.56 -18.72
C ARG A 197 -19.94 1.40 -18.65
N ARG A 198 -19.24 1.31 -17.52
CA ARG A 198 -18.15 0.36 -17.30
C ARG A 198 -18.32 -0.40 -15.99
N VAL A 199 -17.61 -1.52 -15.87
CA VAL A 199 -17.30 -2.14 -14.59
C VAL A 199 -15.79 -2.10 -14.39
N THR A 200 -15.36 -1.65 -13.23
CA THR A 200 -13.95 -1.69 -12.82
C THR A 200 -13.73 -2.86 -11.88
N ILE A 201 -12.62 -3.57 -12.08
CA ILE A 201 -12.22 -4.70 -11.25
C ILE A 201 -10.90 -4.33 -10.60
N GLU A 202 -10.86 -4.31 -9.28
CA GLU A 202 -9.65 -4.10 -8.50
C GLU A 202 -9.25 -5.41 -7.83
N VAL A 203 -8.04 -5.87 -8.14
CA VAL A 203 -7.43 -7.04 -7.52
C VAL A 203 -6.42 -6.56 -6.48
N ARG A 204 -6.63 -6.90 -5.21
CA ARG A 204 -5.82 -6.42 -4.07
C ARG A 204 -5.38 -7.54 -3.16
#